data_AF-A0A3D2J705-F1
#
_entry.id   AF-A0A3D2J705-F1
#
_cell.length_a   1.000
_cell.length_b   1.000
_cell.length_c   1.000
_cell.angle_alpha   90.00
_cell.angle_beta   90.00
_cell.angle_gamma   90.00
#
_symmetry.space_group_name_H-M   'P 1'
#
loop_
_entity.id
_entity.type
_entity.pdbx_description
1 polymer ?
#
loop_
_entity_poly.entity_id
_entity_poly.type
_entity_poly.pdbx_seq_one_letter_code
_entity_poly.pdbx_strand_id
1 'polypeptide(L)'
;DNKAVPLNYVWLRTRYDATSLANVRRALNTSSLYLANLNDRFAILDRLHTDPLAVTLTGLLAIGTVAALILAILGDLLASWLSARTRLTNFAVLRALGTSPRQVAGVLIWEQGLIYLTGLLLGLGFGLLLAITVIPPLIANTANLQSGLSAQLVLPYSLIGALLALVVVFTVALYLMVRVVSHPSLSQTLRLNED
;
A
#
# COMPACT_ATOMS: atom_id res chain seq x y z
N ASP A 1 16.25 3.47 57.58
CA ASP A 1 17.30 4.02 56.70
C ASP A 1 16.80 3.95 55.26
N ASN A 2 16.28 5.05 54.70
CA ASN A 2 15.57 5.08 53.43
C ASN A 2 16.52 5.61 52.34
N LYS A 3 17.35 4.74 51.77
CA LYS A 3 18.30 5.12 50.72
C LYS A 3 17.52 5.43 49.43
N ALA A 4 17.45 6.72 49.08
CA ALA A 4 16.83 7.19 47.85
C ALA A 4 17.53 6.53 46.64
N VAL A 5 16.74 5.88 45.79
CA VAL A 5 17.22 5.29 44.53
C VAL A 5 17.76 6.43 43.64
N PRO A 6 18.99 6.32 43.10
CA PRO A 6 19.51 7.35 42.22
C PRO A 6 18.64 7.44 40.94
N LEU A 7 18.19 8.65 40.62
CA LEU A 7 17.47 8.96 39.38
C LEU A 7 18.35 8.65 38.18
N ASN A 8 18.03 7.57 37.46
CA ASN A 8 18.82 7.10 36.32
C ASN A 8 18.26 7.59 34.96
N TYR A 9 16.96 7.95 34.91
CA TYR A 9 16.30 8.38 33.68
C TYR A 9 15.38 9.58 33.93
N VAL A 10 15.44 10.57 33.04
CA VAL A 10 14.55 11.74 33.02
C VAL A 10 13.97 11.87 31.63
N TRP A 11 12.64 11.80 31.54
CA TRP A 11 11.92 11.97 30.28
C TRP A 11 11.41 13.40 30.16
N LEU A 12 11.91 14.14 29.18
CA LEU A 12 11.53 15.53 28.93
C LEU A 12 10.62 15.59 27.71
N ARG A 13 9.41 16.12 27.89
CA ARG A 13 8.51 16.40 26.77
C ARG A 13 8.81 17.79 26.23
N THR A 14 9.40 17.84 25.05
CA THR A 14 9.68 19.09 24.33
C THR A 14 8.64 19.34 23.26
N ARG A 15 8.43 20.62 22.89
CA ARG A 15 7.64 20.96 21.70
C ARG A 15 8.44 20.59 20.45
N TYR A 16 7.75 20.17 19.40
CA TYR A 16 8.35 19.89 18.10
C TYR A 16 8.63 21.19 17.36
N ASP A 17 9.68 21.90 17.77
CA ASP A 17 10.20 23.06 17.07
C ASP A 17 11.73 23.03 17.09
N ALA A 18 12.35 23.18 15.92
CA ALA A 18 13.79 23.05 15.73
C ALA A 18 14.59 24.04 16.59
N THR A 19 14.08 25.26 16.78
CA THR A 19 14.75 26.27 17.59
C THR A 19 14.68 25.95 19.09
N SER A 20 13.49 25.50 19.55
CA SER A 20 13.29 25.07 20.93
C SER A 20 14.13 23.84 21.30
N LEU A 21 14.26 22.86 20.40
CA LEU A 21 15.08 21.66 20.59
C LEU A 21 16.57 22.00 20.65
N ALA A 22 17.05 22.91 19.79
CA ALA A 22 18.44 23.36 19.81
C ALA A 22 18.79 24.07 21.13
N ASN A 23 17.86 24.87 21.67
CA ASN A 23 18.05 25.56 22.95
C ASN A 23 18.05 24.59 24.13
N VAL A 24 17.15 23.61 24.15
CA VAL A 24 17.14 22.55 25.17
C VAL A 24 18.44 21.74 25.12
N ARG A 25 18.94 21.39 23.92
CA ARG A 25 20.21 20.68 23.76
C ARG A 25 21.40 21.47 24.27
N ARG A 26 21.44 22.79 24.02
CA ARG A 26 22.49 23.66 24.58
C ARG A 26 22.43 23.73 26.09
N ALA A 27 21.25 23.91 26.67
CA ALA A 27 21.06 24.00 28.12
C ALA A 27 21.45 22.71 28.85
N LEU A 28 21.20 21.54 28.25
CA LEU A 28 21.57 20.23 28.78
C LEU A 28 23.04 19.86 28.55
N ASN A 29 23.78 20.64 27.75
CA ASN A 29 25.22 20.48 27.53
C ASN A 29 26.07 21.45 28.37
N THR A 30 25.47 22.48 29.00
CA THR A 30 26.18 23.41 29.91
C THR A 30 26.33 22.83 31.33
N SER A 31 27.44 23.15 31.99
CA SER A 31 28.04 22.33 33.08
C SER A 31 27.19 22.08 34.33
N SER A 32 26.08 22.80 34.54
CA SER A 32 25.20 22.59 35.70
C SER A 32 24.14 21.50 35.51
N LEU A 33 23.86 21.11 34.26
CA LEU A 33 22.80 20.16 33.88
C LEU A 33 23.31 19.13 32.85
N TYR A 34 24.61 18.84 32.87
CA TYR A 34 25.25 17.94 31.92
C TYR A 34 24.69 16.52 32.04
N LEU A 35 24.05 16.04 30.96
CA LEU A 35 23.63 14.65 30.82
C LEU A 35 24.56 13.92 29.83
N ALA A 36 25.25 12.89 30.30
CA ALA A 36 26.15 12.08 29.48
C ALA A 36 25.42 11.29 28.37
N ASN A 37 24.13 10.99 28.53
CA ASN A 37 23.35 10.17 27.60
C ASN A 37 22.07 10.90 27.14
N LEU A 38 22.25 11.92 26.29
CA LEU A 38 21.14 12.67 25.71
C LEU A 38 20.61 11.95 24.46
N ASN A 39 19.51 11.22 24.61
CA ASN A 39 18.81 10.57 23.49
C ASN A 39 17.64 11.45 23.03
N ASP A 40 17.84 12.16 21.93
CA ASP A 40 16.79 12.95 21.29
C ASP A 40 16.02 12.09 20.29
N ARG A 41 14.73 11.85 20.58
CA ARG A 41 13.83 11.07 19.72
C ARG A 41 13.76 11.62 18.29
N PHE A 42 13.79 12.94 18.11
CA PHE A 42 13.67 13.53 16.77
C PHE A 42 14.97 13.39 15.98
N ALA A 43 16.13 13.50 16.64
CA ALA A 43 17.41 13.23 16.01
C ALA A 43 17.58 11.75 15.63
N ILE A 44 17.04 10.83 16.44
CA ILE A 44 17.02 9.39 16.14
C ILE A 44 16.11 9.11 14.94
N LEU A 45 14.93 9.73 14.87
CA LEU A 45 14.04 9.60 13.70
C LEU A 45 14.69 10.12 12.42
N ASP A 46 15.38 11.25 12.48
CA ASP A 46 16.06 11.82 11.31
C ASP A 46 17.18 10.91 10.79
N ARG A 47 17.94 10.29 11.70
CA ARG A 47 18.94 9.27 11.36
C ARG A 47 18.32 8.01 10.75
N LEU A 48 17.19 7.55 11.30
CA LEU A 48 16.46 6.39 10.77
C LEU A 48 15.88 6.65 9.37
N HIS A 49 15.42 7.88 9.10
CA HIS A 49 14.93 8.28 7.77
C HIS A 49 16.04 8.32 6.71
N THR A 50 17.30 8.51 7.14
CA THR A 50 18.46 8.59 6.25
C THR A 50 19.21 7.26 6.17
N ASP A 51 18.73 6.20 6.82
CA ASP A 51 19.36 4.89 6.78
C ASP A 51 19.24 4.29 5.35
N PRO A 52 20.35 4.06 4.64
CA PRO A 52 20.31 3.56 3.27
C PRO A 52 19.62 2.20 3.14
N LEU A 53 19.64 1.37 4.18
CA LEU A 53 18.93 0.08 4.17
C LEU A 53 17.41 0.27 4.15
N ALA A 54 16.90 1.18 4.98
CA ALA A 54 15.47 1.46 5.07
C ALA A 54 14.93 2.07 3.77
N VAL A 55 15.67 3.01 3.18
CA VAL A 55 15.31 3.64 1.90
C VAL A 55 15.33 2.62 0.75
N THR A 56 16.35 1.77 0.69
CA THR A 56 16.49 0.76 -0.37
C THR A 56 15.39 -0.30 -0.29
N LEU A 57 15.10 -0.83 0.90
CA LEU A 57 14.04 -1.84 1.08
C LEU A 57 12.67 -1.28 0.74
N THR A 58 12.36 -0.07 1.22
CA THR A 58 11.08 0.58 0.92
C THR A 58 10.94 0.86 -0.58
N GLY A 59 12.02 1.33 -1.22
CA GLY A 59 12.06 1.56 -2.67
C GLY A 59 11.83 0.27 -3.48
N LEU A 60 12.52 -0.81 -3.13
CA LEU A 60 12.38 -2.11 -3.82
C LEU A 60 10.96 -2.67 -3.67
N LEU A 61 10.39 -2.63 -2.46
CA LEU A 61 9.02 -3.06 -2.20
C LEU A 61 7.99 -2.21 -2.96
N ALA A 62 8.19 -0.88 -3.00
CA ALA A 62 7.31 0.02 -3.75
C ALA A 62 7.34 -0.27 -5.25
N ILE A 63 8.54 -0.44 -5.83
CA ILE A 63 8.69 -0.77 -7.26
C ILE A 63 8.05 -2.12 -7.57
N GLY A 64 8.30 -3.15 -6.75
CA GLY A 64 7.69 -4.47 -6.91
C GLY A 64 6.16 -4.42 -6.84
N THR A 65 5.61 -3.63 -5.93
CA THR A 65 4.16 -3.41 -5.79
C THR A 65 3.59 -2.75 -7.05
N VAL A 66 4.22 -1.69 -7.55
CA VAL A 66 3.79 -1.01 -8.77
C VAL A 66 3.86 -1.93 -9.99
N ALA A 67 4.93 -2.71 -10.12
CA ALA A 67 5.08 -3.67 -11.22
C ALA A 67 3.97 -4.75 -11.18
N ALA A 68 3.68 -5.30 -9.99
CA ALA A 68 2.60 -6.26 -9.81
C ALA A 68 1.23 -5.66 -10.14
N LEU A 69 0.97 -4.40 -9.74
CA LEU A 69 -0.26 -3.68 -10.07
C LEU A 69 -0.44 -3.50 -11.58
N ILE A 70 0.62 -3.10 -12.29
CA ILE A 70 0.57 -2.96 -13.75
C ILE A 70 0.25 -4.31 -14.40
N LEU A 71 0.91 -5.39 -13.95
CA LEU A 71 0.68 -6.73 -14.48
C LEU A 71 -0.76 -7.21 -14.23
N ALA A 72 -1.31 -6.93 -13.05
CA ALA A 72 -2.69 -7.26 -12.71
C ALA A 72 -3.69 -6.52 -13.61
N ILE A 73 -3.50 -5.21 -13.84
CA ILE A 73 -4.36 -4.41 -14.72
C ILE A 73 -4.31 -4.93 -16.17
N LEU A 74 -3.12 -5.25 -16.67
CA LEU A 74 -2.97 -5.79 -18.02
C LEU A 74 -3.64 -7.17 -18.16
N GLY A 75 -3.46 -8.05 -17.17
CA GLY A 75 -4.12 -9.36 -17.14
C GLY A 75 -5.64 -9.23 -17.14
N ASP A 76 -6.18 -8.31 -16.35
CA ASP A 76 -7.61 -8.05 -16.27
C ASP A 76 -8.18 -7.49 -17.59
N LEU A 77 -7.48 -6.52 -18.21
CA LEU A 77 -7.87 -5.99 -19.51
C LEU A 77 -7.87 -7.07 -20.60
N LEU A 78 -6.86 -7.95 -20.63
CA LEU A 78 -6.79 -9.05 -21.58
C LEU A 78 -7.91 -10.07 -21.36
N ALA A 79 -8.15 -10.47 -20.11
CA ALA A 79 -9.24 -11.37 -19.74
C ALA A 79 -10.60 -10.78 -20.11
N SER A 80 -10.80 -9.48 -19.82
CA SER A 80 -11.98 -8.74 -20.24
C SER A 80 -12.18 -8.75 -21.75
N TRP A 81 -11.12 -8.46 -22.50
CA TRP A 81 -11.18 -8.36 -23.94
C TRP A 81 -11.54 -9.71 -24.57
N LEU A 82 -10.93 -10.79 -24.07
CA LEU A 82 -11.26 -12.15 -24.49
C LEU A 82 -12.71 -12.53 -24.15
N SER A 83 -13.17 -12.21 -22.93
CA SER A 83 -14.55 -12.42 -22.50
C SER A 83 -15.56 -11.64 -23.34
N ALA A 84 -15.24 -10.37 -23.67
CA ALA A 84 -16.07 -9.55 -24.54
C ALA A 84 -16.17 -10.14 -25.95
N ARG A 85 -15.04 -10.56 -26.53
CA ARG A 85 -14.99 -11.18 -27.85
C ARG A 85 -15.80 -12.47 -27.93
N THR A 86 -15.69 -13.34 -26.92
CA THR A 86 -16.47 -14.59 -26.82
C THR A 86 -17.95 -14.32 -26.57
N ARG A 87 -18.30 -13.21 -25.92
CA ARG A 87 -19.71 -12.81 -25.72
C ARG A 87 -20.31 -12.11 -26.92
N LEU A 88 -19.54 -11.55 -27.86
CA LEU A 88 -20.09 -10.93 -29.07
C LEU A 88 -20.87 -11.93 -29.95
N THR A 89 -20.43 -13.19 -30.01
CA THR A 89 -21.17 -14.27 -30.69
C THR A 89 -22.48 -14.58 -29.97
N ASN A 90 -22.45 -14.67 -28.63
CA ASN A 90 -23.65 -14.84 -27.81
C ASN A 90 -24.59 -13.63 -27.88
N PHE A 91 -24.05 -12.42 -28.05
CA PHE A 91 -24.81 -11.19 -28.26
C PHE A 91 -25.52 -11.14 -29.60
N ALA A 92 -24.91 -11.69 -30.66
CA ALA A 92 -25.58 -11.79 -31.95
C ALA A 92 -26.83 -12.70 -31.85
N VAL A 93 -26.70 -13.83 -31.13
CA VAL A 93 -27.81 -14.76 -30.86
C VAL A 93 -28.85 -14.14 -29.93
N LEU A 94 -28.41 -13.53 -28.82
CA LEU A 94 -29.29 -12.89 -27.84
C LEU A 94 -29.99 -11.65 -28.42
N ARG A 95 -29.34 -10.87 -29.30
CA ARG A 95 -29.99 -9.76 -30.01
C ARG A 95 -31.03 -10.23 -31.01
N ALA A 96 -30.83 -11.40 -31.64
CA ALA A 96 -31.87 -12.05 -32.43
C ALA A 96 -33.06 -12.52 -31.56
N LEU A 97 -32.84 -12.71 -30.25
CA LEU A 97 -33.86 -13.04 -29.24
C LEU A 97 -34.33 -11.83 -28.39
N GLY A 98 -33.81 -10.62 -28.62
CA GLY A 98 -34.23 -9.37 -27.96
C GLY A 98 -33.51 -8.96 -26.65
N THR A 99 -32.42 -9.61 -26.27
CA THR A 99 -31.77 -9.38 -24.95
C THR A 99 -30.78 -8.20 -24.92
N SER A 100 -30.74 -7.47 -23.79
CA SER A 100 -30.06 -6.16 -23.69
C SER A 100 -28.58 -6.23 -23.26
N PRO A 101 -27.72 -5.32 -23.74
CA PRO A 101 -26.29 -5.27 -23.37
C PRO A 101 -25.96 -5.04 -21.90
N ARG A 102 -26.93 -4.53 -21.14
CA ARG A 102 -26.75 -4.18 -19.73
C ARG A 102 -26.61 -5.41 -18.82
N GLN A 103 -27.19 -6.56 -19.21
CA GLN A 103 -27.09 -7.79 -18.42
C GLN A 103 -25.68 -8.39 -18.43
N VAL A 104 -24.97 -8.25 -19.55
CA VAL A 104 -23.58 -8.72 -19.67
C VAL A 104 -22.62 -7.85 -18.87
N ALA A 105 -22.85 -6.54 -18.82
CA ALA A 105 -22.07 -5.65 -17.97
C ALA A 105 -22.26 -5.97 -16.47
N GLY A 106 -23.51 -6.25 -16.04
CA GLY A 106 -23.80 -6.69 -14.66
C GLY A 106 -23.09 -8.01 -14.29
N VAL A 107 -23.15 -8.98 -15.21
CA VAL A 107 -22.20 -10.09 -15.42
C VAL A 107 -20.80 -9.86 -14.82
N LEU A 108 -20.11 -9.03 -15.59
CA LEU A 108 -18.70 -8.74 -15.50
C LEU A 108 -18.35 -7.96 -14.23
N ILE A 109 -19.22 -7.05 -13.81
CA ILE A 109 -19.05 -6.28 -12.57
C ILE A 109 -19.03 -7.23 -11.36
N TRP A 110 -19.90 -8.24 -11.34
CA TRP A 110 -19.94 -9.21 -10.25
C TRP A 110 -18.72 -10.12 -10.24
N GLU A 111 -18.30 -10.63 -11.40
CA GLU A 111 -17.09 -11.44 -11.51
C GLU A 111 -15.86 -10.66 -11.03
N GLN A 112 -15.69 -9.43 -11.52
CA GLN A 112 -14.54 -8.61 -11.17
C GLN A 112 -14.58 -8.10 -9.74
N GLY A 113 -15.77 -7.81 -9.21
CA GLY A 113 -15.94 -7.49 -7.79
C GLY A 113 -15.40 -8.61 -6.89
N LEU A 114 -15.68 -9.87 -7.23
CA LEU A 114 -15.17 -11.03 -6.49
C LEU A 114 -13.63 -11.17 -6.61
N ILE A 115 -13.09 -11.00 -7.81
CA ILE A 115 -11.64 -11.06 -8.07
C ILE A 115 -10.90 -9.97 -7.28
N TYR A 116 -11.39 -8.74 -7.30
CA TYR A 116 -10.76 -7.63 -6.60
C TYR A 116 -10.88 -7.78 -5.08
N LEU A 117 -12.04 -8.25 -4.59
CA LEU A 117 -12.24 -8.50 -3.16
C LEU A 117 -11.29 -9.60 -2.65
N THR A 118 -11.20 -10.72 -3.36
CA THR A 118 -10.31 -11.83 -3.00
C THR A 118 -8.84 -11.41 -3.10
N GLY A 119 -8.47 -10.68 -4.16
CA GLY A 119 -7.14 -10.10 -4.30
C GLY A 119 -6.76 -9.15 -3.17
N LEU A 120 -7.71 -8.30 -2.72
CA LEU A 120 -7.49 -7.39 -1.59
C LEU A 120 -7.29 -8.16 -0.27
N LEU A 121 -8.14 -9.15 0.01
CA LEU A 121 -8.04 -9.96 1.23
C LEU A 121 -6.72 -10.75 1.26
N LEU A 122 -6.35 -11.39 0.15
CA LEU A 122 -5.09 -12.13 0.05
C LEU A 122 -3.89 -11.18 0.12
N GLY A 123 -3.93 -10.04 -0.57
CA GLY A 123 -2.86 -9.04 -0.54
C GLY A 123 -2.62 -8.48 0.85
N LEU A 124 -3.69 -8.15 1.58
CA LEU A 124 -3.62 -7.74 2.99
C LEU A 124 -3.08 -8.86 3.88
N GLY A 125 -3.57 -10.09 3.70
CA GLY A 125 -3.11 -11.26 4.46
C GLY A 125 -1.63 -11.54 4.27
N PHE A 126 -1.15 -11.57 3.02
CA PHE A 126 0.25 -11.76 2.69
C PHE A 126 1.11 -10.57 3.13
N GLY A 127 0.62 -9.34 3.01
CA GLY A 127 1.32 -8.15 3.49
C GLY A 127 1.54 -8.19 5.01
N LEU A 128 0.51 -8.58 5.77
CA LEU A 128 0.62 -8.78 7.22
C LEU A 128 1.57 -9.93 7.56
N LEU A 129 1.47 -11.05 6.84
CA LEU A 129 2.34 -12.21 7.04
C LEU A 129 3.81 -11.87 6.79
N LEU A 130 4.10 -11.12 5.73
CA LEU A 130 5.44 -10.60 5.47
C LEU A 130 5.88 -9.62 6.55
N ALA A 131 5.01 -8.71 7.00
CA ALA A 131 5.36 -7.77 8.06
C ALA A 131 5.75 -8.49 9.37
N ILE A 132 5.00 -9.51 9.80
CA ILE A 132 5.30 -10.25 11.03
C ILE A 132 6.52 -11.17 10.88
N THR A 133 6.83 -11.64 9.67
CA THR A 133 7.90 -12.63 9.45
C THR A 133 9.23 -11.98 9.09
N VAL A 134 9.21 -10.92 8.29
CA VAL A 134 10.40 -10.28 7.71
C VAL A 134 10.96 -9.19 8.62
N ILE A 135 10.09 -8.42 9.29
CA ILE A 135 10.54 -7.26 10.11
C ILE A 135 11.35 -7.70 11.35
N PRO A 136 10.93 -8.69 12.16
CA PRO A 136 11.65 -9.02 13.40
C PRO A 136 13.11 -9.49 13.17
N PRO A 137 13.41 -10.38 12.20
CA PRO A 137 14.78 -10.76 11.89
C PRO A 137 15.64 -9.60 11.38
N LEU A 138 15.06 -8.66 10.62
CA LEU A 138 15.78 -7.49 10.13
C LEU A 138 16.22 -6.57 11.27
N ILE A 139 15.34 -6.33 12.25
CA ILE A 139 15.66 -5.51 13.44
C ILE A 139 16.70 -6.22 14.31
N ALA A 140 16.56 -7.52 14.51
CA ALA A 140 17.49 -8.31 15.32
C ALA A 140 18.93 -8.28 14.76
N ASN A 141 19.08 -8.38 13.43
CA ASN A 141 20.40 -8.39 12.78
C ASN A 141 21.04 -7.01 12.65
N THR A 142 20.25 -5.93 12.52
CA THR A 142 20.78 -4.58 12.30
C THR A 142 21.15 -3.85 13.59
N ALA A 143 20.47 -4.15 14.70
CA ALA A 143 20.61 -3.34 15.90
C ALA A 143 21.66 -3.89 16.90
N ASN A 144 22.16 -5.12 16.75
CA ASN A 144 22.91 -5.84 17.82
C ASN A 144 22.23 -5.75 19.21
N LEU A 145 20.94 -5.39 19.23
CA LEU A 145 20.18 -5.20 20.45
C LEU A 145 19.76 -6.60 20.89
N GLN A 146 20.48 -7.10 21.89
CA GLN A 146 20.08 -8.27 22.65
C GLN A 146 18.64 -8.08 23.12
N SER A 147 17.73 -8.82 22.49
CA SER A 147 16.47 -9.33 23.03
C SER A 147 15.76 -8.43 24.05
N GLY A 148 14.79 -7.61 23.60
CA GLY A 148 13.87 -6.98 24.56
C GLY A 148 12.89 -5.95 24.02
N LEU A 149 13.17 -5.32 22.88
CA LEU A 149 12.23 -4.36 22.30
C LEU A 149 11.22 -5.10 21.43
N SER A 150 10.04 -5.37 21.99
CA SER A 150 8.90 -5.86 21.22
C SER A 150 8.66 -4.91 20.05
N ALA A 151 8.86 -5.39 18.83
CA ALA A 151 8.57 -4.65 17.62
C ALA A 151 7.07 -4.36 17.59
N GLN A 152 6.68 -3.19 18.10
CA GLN A 152 5.29 -2.79 18.14
C GLN A 152 4.91 -2.37 16.71
N LEU A 153 3.98 -3.12 16.11
CA LEU A 153 3.43 -2.78 14.81
C LEU A 153 2.57 -1.52 14.95
N VAL A 154 3.14 -0.37 14.62
CA VAL A 154 2.39 0.89 14.53
C VAL A 154 1.86 1.00 13.12
N LEU A 155 0.54 0.96 12.94
CA LEU A 155 -0.12 1.17 11.65
C LEU A 155 0.00 2.66 11.29
N PRO A 156 0.81 3.03 10.27
CA PRO A 156 0.94 4.43 9.90
C PRO A 156 -0.33 4.89 9.16
N TYR A 157 -0.71 6.15 9.36
CA TYR A 157 -1.86 6.74 8.64
C TYR A 157 -1.69 6.71 7.11
N SER A 158 -0.45 6.60 6.61
CA SER A 158 -0.15 6.42 5.18
C SER A 158 -0.72 5.13 4.60
N LEU A 159 -0.94 4.07 5.40
CA LEU A 159 -1.57 2.83 4.95
C LEU A 159 -3.01 3.08 4.48
N ILE A 160 -3.75 3.95 5.16
CA ILE A 160 -5.12 4.32 4.78
C ILE A 160 -5.08 5.02 3.42
N GLY A 161 -4.13 5.93 3.21
CA GLY A 161 -3.94 6.60 1.92
C GLY A 161 -3.61 5.60 0.79
N ALA A 162 -2.74 4.63 1.05
CA ALA A 162 -2.40 3.59 0.08
C ALA A 162 -3.60 2.68 -0.26
N LEU A 163 -4.40 2.29 0.74
CA LEU A 163 -5.62 1.52 0.52
C LEU A 163 -6.66 2.29 -0.28
N LEU A 164 -6.85 3.59 0.00
CA LEU A 164 -7.73 4.45 -0.79
C LEU A 164 -7.24 4.57 -2.23
N ALA A 165 -5.94 4.76 -2.44
CA ALA A 165 -5.35 4.81 -3.78
C ALA A 165 -5.58 3.48 -4.55
N LEU A 166 -5.42 2.34 -3.89
CA LEU A 166 -5.68 1.02 -4.47
C LEU A 166 -7.15 0.85 -4.88
N VAL A 167 -8.08 1.27 -4.01
CA VAL A 167 -9.52 1.26 -4.33
C VAL A 167 -9.81 2.13 -5.55
N VAL A 168 -9.21 3.33 -5.63
CA VAL A 168 -9.34 4.21 -6.81
C VAL A 168 -8.85 3.51 -8.07
N VAL A 169 -7.66 2.88 -8.03
CA VAL A 169 -7.10 2.13 -9.16
C VAL A 169 -8.04 1.01 -9.62
N PHE A 170 -8.60 0.23 -8.70
CA PHE A 170 -9.55 -0.83 -9.04
C PHE A 170 -10.85 -0.29 -9.63
N THR A 171 -11.41 0.81 -9.10
CA THR A 171 -12.57 1.45 -9.71
C THR A 171 -12.29 1.98 -11.12
N VAL A 172 -11.10 2.54 -11.36
CA VAL A 172 -10.70 3.00 -12.70
C VAL A 172 -10.54 1.83 -13.66
N ALA A 173 -9.90 0.73 -13.23
CA ALA A 173 -9.76 -0.48 -14.02
C ALA A 173 -11.14 -1.05 -14.41
N LEU A 174 -12.05 -1.19 -13.44
CA LEU A 174 -13.41 -1.67 -13.68
C LEU A 174 -14.19 -0.74 -14.62
N TYR A 175 -14.06 0.58 -14.46
CA TYR A 175 -14.69 1.55 -15.36
C TYR A 175 -14.17 1.42 -16.79
N LEU A 176 -12.84 1.36 -16.98
CA LEU A 176 -12.23 1.17 -18.30
C LEU A 176 -12.71 -0.13 -18.94
N MET A 177 -12.76 -1.21 -18.16
CA MET A 177 -13.26 -2.50 -18.58
C MET A 177 -14.71 -2.41 -19.07
N VAL A 178 -15.63 -1.87 -18.27
CA VAL A 178 -17.04 -1.70 -18.62
C VAL A 178 -17.18 -0.84 -19.89
N ARG A 179 -16.40 0.23 -20.01
CA ARG A 179 -16.40 1.10 -21.19
C ARG A 179 -15.99 0.35 -22.45
N VAL A 180 -14.90 -0.42 -22.41
CA VAL A 180 -14.42 -1.22 -23.56
C VAL A 180 -15.46 -2.27 -23.98
N VAL A 181 -16.12 -2.92 -23.02
CA VAL A 181 -17.13 -3.96 -23.33
C VAL A 181 -18.44 -3.36 -23.83
N SER A 182 -18.85 -2.19 -23.33
CA SER A 182 -20.11 -1.53 -23.71
C SER A 182 -20.08 -0.82 -25.06
N HIS A 183 -18.90 -0.54 -25.61
CA HIS A 183 -18.72 0.07 -26.93
C HIS A 183 -18.05 -0.90 -27.93
N PRO A 184 -18.69 -2.01 -28.33
CA PRO A 184 -18.24 -2.73 -29.51
C PRO A 184 -18.53 -1.82 -30.71
N SER A 185 -17.48 -1.45 -31.43
CA SER A 185 -17.55 -0.55 -32.59
C SER A 185 -18.55 -1.08 -33.62
N LEU A 186 -19.67 -0.36 -33.78
CA LEU A 186 -20.71 -0.57 -34.80
C LEU A 186 -20.17 -0.58 -36.25
N SER A 187 -18.92 -0.19 -36.47
CA SER A 187 -18.32 0.01 -37.79
C SER A 187 -17.90 -1.27 -38.53
N GLN A 188 -17.85 -2.44 -37.87
CA GLN A 188 -17.56 -3.71 -38.55
C GLN A 188 -18.80 -4.46 -39.04
N THR A 189 -20.00 -4.11 -38.56
CA THR A 189 -21.23 -4.77 -38.97
C THR A 189 -21.83 -4.22 -40.27
N LEU A 190 -21.32 -3.09 -40.79
CA LEU A 190 -21.73 -2.57 -42.11
C LEU A 190 -20.93 -3.16 -43.28
N ARG A 191 -19.67 -3.58 -43.08
CA ARG A 191 -18.83 -4.13 -44.18
C ARG A 191 -18.98 -5.64 -44.39
N LEU A 192 -19.71 -6.32 -43.51
CA LEU A 192 -19.96 -7.77 -43.57
C LEU A 192 -21.31 -8.11 -44.23
N ASN A 193 -22.03 -7.11 -44.71
CA ASN A 193 -23.31 -7.26 -45.42
C ASN A 193 -23.25 -6.67 -46.84
N GLU A 194 -22.03 -6.39 -47.34
CA GLU A 194 -21.77 -5.90 -48.69
C GLU A 194 -21.08 -6.94 -49.60
N ASP A 195 -20.81 -8.15 -49.11
CA ASP A 195 -20.42 -9.34 -49.90
C ASP A 195 -21.43 -10.47 -49.65
#